data_AF-A0A420IVS0-F1
#
_entry.id   AF-A0A420IVS0-F1
#
_cell.length_a   1.000
_cell.length_b   1.000
_cell.length_c   1.000
_cell.angle_alpha   90.00
_cell.angle_beta   90.00
_cell.angle_gamma   90.00
#
_symmetry.space_group_name_H-M   'P 1'
#
loop_
_entity.id
_entity.type
_entity.pdbx_description
1 polymer ?
#
loop_
_entity_poly.entity_id
_entity_poly.type
_entity_poly.pdbx_seq_one_letter_code
_entity_poly.pdbx_strand_id
1 'polypeptide(L)'
;MKPQYTEYDIMCALEEIVNGKYLRKACLEWGIPRSTLHDRNTTTQTHKESASHLQRLPTVVKDRLTNWILNQEALGYGVTHTQIRLSG
;
A
#
# COMPACT_ATOMS: atom_id res chain seq x y z
N MET A 1 13.69 -4.40 22.65
CA MET A 1 14.47 -4.79 21.45
C MET A 1 13.76 -4.22 20.23
N LYS A 2 14.44 -3.43 19.40
CA LYS A 2 13.89 -2.95 18.12
C LYS A 2 13.92 -4.11 17.12
N PRO A 3 12.99 -4.20 16.16
CA PRO A 3 13.08 -5.16 15.09
C PRO A 3 14.38 -4.91 14.30
N GLN A 4 15.10 -5.98 14.00
CA GLN A 4 16.34 -5.94 13.20
C GLN A 4 16.07 -5.92 11.69
N TYR A 5 14.78 -5.94 11.32
CA TYR A 5 14.28 -5.92 9.96
C TYR A 5 13.53 -4.61 9.69
N THR A 6 13.63 -4.11 8.47
CA THR A 6 12.98 -2.89 7.99
C THR A 6 11.66 -3.20 7.29
N GLU A 7 10.86 -2.17 7.01
CA GLU A 7 9.64 -2.33 6.21
C GLU A 7 9.95 -2.80 4.79
N TYR A 8 11.09 -2.38 4.24
CA TYR A 8 11.58 -2.84 2.94
C TYR A 8 11.82 -4.36 2.93
N ASP A 9 12.49 -4.89 3.96
CA ASP A 9 12.76 -6.33 4.09
C ASP A 9 11.46 -7.15 4.15
N ILE A 10 10.44 -6.61 4.84
CA ILE A 10 9.10 -7.23 4.89
C ILE A 10 8.46 -7.26 3.50
N MET A 11 8.56 -6.16 2.74
CA MET A 11 8.00 -6.09 1.39
C MET A 11 8.68 -7.08 0.44
N CYS A 12 10.01 -7.16 0.46
CA CYS A 12 10.76 -8.12 -0.34
C CYS A 12 10.43 -9.57 0.04
N ALA A 13 10.36 -9.88 1.34
CA ALA A 13 9.99 -11.20 1.82
C ALA A 13 8.56 -11.60 1.38
N LEU A 14 7.61 -10.67 1.39
CA LEU A 14 6.24 -10.92 0.90
C LEU A 14 6.20 -11.15 -0.61
N GLU A 15 6.97 -10.38 -1.38
CA GLU A 15 7.07 -10.55 -2.83
C GLU A 15 7.66 -11.93 -3.19
N GLU A 16 8.68 -12.38 -2.48
CA GLU A 16 9.22 -13.73 -2.65
C GLU A 16 8.19 -14.83 -2.34
N ILE A 17 7.34 -14.62 -1.32
CA ILE A 17 6.26 -15.55 -0.98
C ILE A 17 5.22 -15.62 -2.11
N VAL A 18 4.86 -14.48 -2.68
CA VAL A 18 3.97 -14.40 -3.85
C VAL A 18 4.60 -15.09 -5.06
N ASN A 19 5.90 -14.96 -5.25
CA ASN A 19 6.67 -15.68 -6.29
C ASN A 19 6.82 -17.20 -6.03
N GLY A 20 6.21 -17.73 -4.97
CA GLY A 20 6.16 -19.17 -4.69
C GLY A 20 7.16 -19.65 -3.64
N LYS A 21 7.90 -18.76 -2.97
CA LYS A 21 8.79 -19.13 -1.86
C LYS A 21 7.97 -19.45 -0.62
N TYR A 22 8.31 -20.54 0.07
CA TYR A 22 7.63 -20.88 1.32
C TYR A 22 7.88 -19.83 2.40
N LEU A 23 6.81 -19.41 3.10
CA LEU A 23 6.84 -18.45 4.21
C LEU A 23 7.99 -18.70 5.20
N ARG A 24 8.21 -19.97 5.58
CA ARG A 24 9.27 -20.35 6.53
C ARG A 24 10.68 -20.09 6.00
N LYS A 25 10.89 -20.25 4.69
CA LYS A 25 12.17 -19.99 4.03
C LYS A 25 12.42 -18.47 3.94
N ALA A 26 11.40 -17.69 3.60
CA ALA A 26 11.49 -16.23 3.61
C ALA A 26 11.76 -15.68 5.03
N CYS A 27 11.12 -16.23 6.07
CA CYS A 27 11.40 -15.83 7.46
C CYS A 27 12.86 -16.03 7.85
N LEU A 28 13.45 -17.16 7.46
CA LEU A 28 14.83 -17.51 7.79
C LEU A 28 15.83 -16.63 7.04
N GLU A 29 15.61 -16.40 5.75
CA GLU A 29 16.54 -15.61 4.93
C GLU A 29 16.53 -14.13 5.29
N TRP A 30 15.35 -13.57 5.57
CA TRP A 30 15.21 -12.15 5.90
C TRP A 30 15.31 -11.86 7.41
N GLY A 31 15.41 -12.89 8.25
CA GLY A 31 15.46 -12.72 9.71
C GLY A 31 14.16 -12.16 10.31
N ILE A 32 13.04 -12.34 9.62
CA ILE A 32 11.74 -11.77 10.01
C ILE A 32 10.94 -12.83 10.78
N PRO A 33 10.34 -12.49 11.94
CA PRO A 33 9.43 -13.39 12.64
C PRO A 33 8.25 -13.82 11.75
N ARG A 34 7.89 -15.10 11.84
CA ARG A 34 6.79 -15.67 11.07
C ARG A 34 5.46 -14.98 11.33
N SER A 35 5.19 -14.61 12.58
CA SER A 35 3.98 -13.85 12.96
C SER A 35 3.90 -12.54 12.20
N THR A 36 5.00 -11.80 12.08
CA THR A 36 5.05 -10.53 11.34
C THR A 36 4.68 -10.69 9.86
N LEU A 37 5.27 -11.67 9.16
CA LEU A 37 4.95 -11.91 7.75
C LEU A 37 3.54 -12.47 7.56
N HIS A 38 3.10 -13.36 8.46
CA HIS A 38 1.76 -13.92 8.45
C HIS A 38 0.70 -12.84 8.67
N ASP A 39 0.84 -12.04 9.73
CA ASP A 39 -0.05 -10.94 10.04
C ASP A 39 -0.06 -9.94 8.88
N ARG A 40 1.09 -9.58 8.31
CA ARG A 40 1.10 -8.68 7.15
C ARG A 40 0.40 -9.29 5.94
N ASN A 41 0.55 -10.59 5.68
CA ASN A 41 -0.13 -11.28 4.59
C ASN A 41 -1.66 -11.33 4.79
N THR A 42 -2.15 -11.53 6.02
CA THR A 42 -3.58 -11.62 6.34
C THR A 42 -4.23 -10.24 6.54
N THR A 43 -3.52 -9.30 7.16
CA THR A 43 -4.01 -7.97 7.57
C THR A 43 -3.94 -6.93 6.45
N THR A 44 -2.98 -7.03 5.52
CA THR A 44 -2.88 -6.09 4.37
C THR A 44 -4.08 -6.21 3.43
N GLN A 45 -4.60 -7.43 3.27
CA GLN A 45 -5.79 -7.69 2.48
C GLN A 45 -7.05 -7.17 3.20
N THR A 46 -7.18 -7.47 4.49
CA THR A 46 -8.36 -7.07 5.27
C THR A 46 -8.44 -5.56 5.51
N HIS A 47 -7.39 -4.80 5.81
CA HIS A 47 -7.60 -3.36 6.07
C HIS A 47 -7.95 -2.53 4.82
N LYS A 48 -7.37 -2.81 3.65
CA LYS A 48 -7.73 -2.09 2.42
C LYS A 48 -9.15 -2.41 1.96
N GLU A 49 -9.56 -3.67 2.06
CA GLU A 49 -10.89 -4.13 1.64
C GLU A 49 -11.96 -3.83 2.71
N SER A 50 -11.67 -4.07 3.98
CA SER A 50 -12.59 -3.81 5.10
C SER A 50 -12.75 -2.33 5.41
N ALA A 51 -11.81 -1.45 5.08
CA ALA A 51 -12.02 0.01 5.22
C ALA A 51 -12.58 0.66 3.94
N SER A 52 -12.75 -0.09 2.84
CA SER A 52 -13.28 0.45 1.58
C SER A 52 -14.66 1.10 1.76
N HIS A 53 -15.54 0.48 2.56
CA HIS A 53 -16.87 1.00 2.88
C HIS A 53 -16.86 2.22 3.84
N LEU A 54 -15.73 2.46 4.52
CA LEU A 54 -15.53 3.63 5.39
C LEU A 54 -14.85 4.80 4.65
N GLN A 55 -14.46 4.61 3.38
CA GLN A 55 -13.89 5.69 2.59
C GLN A 55 -15.00 6.70 2.27
N ARG A 56 -14.85 7.93 2.78
CA ARG A 56 -15.77 9.07 2.52
C ARG A 56 -15.98 9.39 1.04
N LEU A 57 -15.09 8.92 0.17
CA LEU A 57 -15.14 9.13 -1.27
C LEU A 57 -15.12 7.75 -1.94
N PRO A 58 -16.09 7.44 -2.83
CA PRO A 58 -16.07 6.24 -3.64
C PRO A 58 -14.75 6.12 -4.40
N THR A 59 -14.25 4.90 -4.57
CA THR A 59 -13.00 4.59 -5.30
C THR A 59 -12.97 5.24 -6.68
N VAL A 60 -14.08 5.19 -7.41
CA VAL A 60 -14.25 5.85 -8.72
C VAL A 60 -13.95 7.37 -8.69
N VAL A 61 -14.33 8.06 -7.62
CA VAL A 61 -14.07 9.51 -7.50
C VAL A 61 -12.58 9.76 -7.24
N LYS A 62 -11.93 8.90 -6.45
CA LYS A 62 -10.49 8.98 -6.21
C LYS A 62 -9.68 8.72 -7.48
N ASP A 63 -10.07 7.73 -8.28
CA ASP A 63 -9.36 7.40 -9.52
C ASP A 63 -9.48 8.56 -10.52
N ARG A 64 -10.67 9.13 -10.65
CA ARG A 64 -10.91 10.31 -11.50
C ARG A 64 -10.10 11.52 -11.02
N LEU A 65 -10.06 11.77 -9.71
CA LEU A 65 -9.29 12.86 -9.12
C LEU A 65 -7.78 12.65 -9.29
N THR A 66 -7.30 11.41 -9.11
CA THR A 66 -5.88 11.06 -9.25
C THR A 66 -5.43 11.27 -10.69
N ASN A 67 -6.20 10.79 -11.67
CA ASN A 67 -5.91 11.03 -13.08
C ASN A 67 -5.93 12.52 -13.43
N TRP A 68 -6.86 13.28 -12.85
CA TRP A 68 -6.90 14.73 -13.07
C TRP A 68 -5.65 15.44 -12.51
N ILE A 69 -5.21 15.10 -11.29
CA ILE A 69 -4.00 15.66 -10.67
C ILE A 69 -2.76 15.32 -11.50
N LEU A 70 -2.59 14.06 -11.92
CA LEU A 70 -1.46 13.62 -12.74
C LEU A 70 -1.41 14.35 -14.10
N ASN A 71 -2.57 14.56 -14.72
CA ASN A 71 -2.67 15.32 -15.97
C ASN A 71 -2.34 16.81 -15.77
N GLN A 72 -2.70 17.41 -14.63
CA GLN A 72 -2.36 18.80 -14.32
C GLN A 72 -0.86 18.99 -14.04
N GLU A 73 -0.24 18.01 -13.36
CA GLU A 73 1.21 18.00 -13.12
C GLU A 73 1.99 17.85 -14.43
N ALA A 74 1.52 16.98 -15.35
CA ALA A 74 2.10 16.84 -16.69
C ALA A 74 2.00 18.13 -17.53
N LEU A 75 1.03 19.01 -17.22
CA LEU A 75 0.87 20.32 -17.85
C LEU A 75 1.72 21.42 -17.17
N GLY A 76 2.48 21.09 -16.12
CA GLY A 76 3.37 22.03 -15.43
C GLY A 76 2.66 22.98 -14.48
N TYR A 77 1.39 22.75 -14.16
CA TYR A 77 0.62 23.59 -13.24
C TYR A 77 0.67 23.01 -11.82
N GLY A 78 1.10 23.82 -10.85
CA GLY A 78 1.00 23.48 -9.43
C GLY A 78 -0.45 23.44 -8.99
N VAL A 79 -0.98 22.24 -8.73
CA VAL A 79 -2.37 22.07 -8.31
C VAL A 79 -2.57 22.66 -6.92
N THR A 80 -3.46 23.64 -6.81
CA THR A 80 -3.80 24.27 -5.52
C THR A 80 -4.95 23.52 -4.86
N HIS A 81 -4.90 23.35 -3.53
CA HIS A 81 -5.94 22.66 -2.73
C HIS A 81 -7.37 23.17 -3.00
N THR A 82 -7.53 24.44 -3.37
CA THR A 82 -8.81 25.05 -3.76
C THR A 82 -9.39 24.47 -5.06
N GLN A 83 -8.55 24.11 -6.04
CA GLN A 83 -9.00 23.52 -7.31
C GLN A 83 -9.46 22.07 -7.09
N ILE A 84 -8.76 21.33 -6.23
CA ILE A 84 -9.15 19.96 -5.84
C ILE A 84 -10.54 19.93 -5.21
N ARG A 85 -10.89 20.94 -4.41
CA ARG A 85 -12.21 21.05 -3.76
C ARG A 85 -13.35 21.41 -4.72
N LEU A 86 -13.04 22.09 -5.82
CA LEU A 86 -14.02 22.50 -6.83
C LEU A 86 -14.26 21.42 -7.90
N SER A 87 -13.30 20.50 -8.08
CA SER A 87 -13.37 19.44 -9.11
C SER A 87 -13.87 18.08 -8.60
N GLY A 88 -14.03 17.88 -7.28
CA GLY A 88 -14.64 16.70 -6.67
C GLY A 88 -16.15 16.85 -6.53
#